data_AF-A0AA90JA23-F1
#
_entry.id   AF-A0AA90JA23-F1
#
_cell.length_a   1.000
_cell.length_b   1.000
_cell.length_c   1.000
_cell.angle_alpha   90.00
_cell.angle_beta   90.00
_cell.angle_gamma   90.00
#
_symmetry.space_group_name_H-M   'P 1'
#
loop_
_entity.id
_entity.type
_entity.pdbx_description
1 polymer ?
#
loop_
_entity_poly.entity_id
_entity_poly.type
_entity_poly.pdbx_seq_one_letter_code
_entity_poly.pdbx_strand_id
1 'polypeptide(L)'
;MNYWLFTRIHQLANHNHILDSAMILITEKAIYMYALILLLIWIFGNRSYKISVLQAGVTGILGLAANYLLSLVYYEPRPFVTHHVDVLIHHAADASFPSDHTTGALAISIAFWLYHRKIGSCLIAFGLLTGFSRIWVGHHYPVDVLGSILVALFVSLVMFRFSTYVQPLFERIISLYESILRKLRKAVSRTV
;
A
#
# COMPACT_ATOMS: atom_id res chain seq x y z
N MET A 1 8.71 -2.10 -25.66
CA MET A 1 8.84 -0.91 -24.77
C MET A 1 8.90 -1.32 -23.29
N ASN A 2 7.89 -2.04 -22.77
CA ASN A 2 7.79 -2.39 -21.34
C ASN A 2 8.99 -3.22 -20.81
N TYR A 3 9.33 -4.32 -21.50
CA TYR A 3 10.49 -5.14 -21.15
C TYR A 3 11.84 -4.40 -21.28
N TRP A 4 11.99 -3.52 -22.27
CA TRP A 4 13.21 -2.73 -22.43
C TRP A 4 13.44 -1.77 -21.25
N LEU A 5 12.38 -1.10 -20.77
CA LEU A 5 12.46 -0.27 -19.56
C LEU A 5 12.76 -1.11 -18.33
N PHE A 6 12.09 -2.27 -18.19
CA PHE A 6 12.36 -3.23 -17.13
C PHE A 6 13.84 -3.62 -17.10
N THR A 7 14.43 -4.03 -18.23
CA THR A 7 15.83 -4.45 -18.27
C THR A 7 16.78 -3.32 -17.91
N ARG A 8 16.48 -2.06 -18.29
CA ARG A 8 17.33 -0.92 -17.92
C ARG A 8 17.38 -0.66 -16.42
N ILE A 9 16.26 -0.90 -15.72
CA ILE A 9 16.19 -0.75 -14.26
C ILE A 9 16.80 -1.96 -13.58
N HIS A 10 16.40 -3.17 -13.98
CA HIS A 10 16.83 -4.41 -13.35
C HIS A 10 18.32 -4.72 -13.58
N GLN A 11 18.94 -4.25 -14.67
CA GLN A 11 20.39 -4.33 -14.87
C GLN A 11 21.20 -3.59 -13.81
N LEU A 12 20.60 -2.69 -13.03
CA LEU A 12 21.28 -2.02 -11.91
C LEU A 12 21.30 -2.89 -10.64
N ALA A 13 20.45 -3.92 -10.57
CA ALA A 13 20.45 -4.90 -9.50
C ALA A 13 21.69 -5.80 -9.56
N ASN A 14 22.02 -6.49 -8.47
CA ASN A 14 23.20 -7.37 -8.31
C ASN A 14 24.57 -6.66 -8.33
N HIS A 15 24.60 -5.33 -8.45
CA HIS A 15 25.83 -4.55 -8.39
C HIS A 15 26.16 -4.00 -6.99
N ASN A 16 25.18 -3.89 -6.10
CA ASN A 16 25.38 -3.36 -4.75
C ASN A 16 24.49 -4.09 -3.73
N HIS A 17 25.12 -4.95 -2.93
CA HIS A 17 24.43 -5.77 -1.93
C HIS A 17 23.61 -4.97 -0.91
N ILE A 18 24.05 -3.77 -0.53
CA ILE A 18 23.30 -2.94 0.44
C ILE A 18 22.01 -2.44 -0.20
N LEU A 19 22.10 -1.96 -1.43
CA LEU A 19 20.94 -1.47 -2.18
C LEU A 19 19.97 -2.61 -2.50
N ASP A 20 20.48 -3.76 -2.94
CA ASP A 20 19.66 -4.94 -3.22
C ASP A 20 18.94 -5.43 -1.96
N SER A 21 19.66 -5.51 -0.83
CA SER A 21 19.06 -5.88 0.47
C SER A 21 17.97 -4.90 0.90
N ALA A 22 18.18 -3.60 0.68
CA ALA A 22 17.17 -2.59 0.96
C ALA A 22 15.93 -2.75 0.06
N MET A 23 16.11 -3.02 -1.24
CA MET A 23 15.00 -3.23 -2.19
C MET A 23 14.23 -4.51 -1.91
N ILE A 24 14.92 -5.59 -1.52
CA ILE A 24 14.30 -6.84 -1.04
C ILE A 24 13.49 -6.56 0.22
N LEU A 25 14.07 -5.88 1.22
CA LEU A 25 13.39 -5.53 2.47
C LEU A 25 12.12 -4.72 2.21
N ILE A 26 12.20 -3.68 1.37
CA ILE A 26 11.04 -2.86 1.01
C ILE A 26 9.97 -3.73 0.34
N THR A 27 10.36 -4.53 -0.64
CA THR A 27 9.43 -5.42 -1.36
C THR A 27 8.72 -6.40 -0.43
N GLU A 28 9.44 -7.08 0.46
CA GLU A 28 8.87 -8.10 1.34
C GLU A 28 8.11 -7.52 2.54
N LYS A 29 8.57 -6.38 3.05
CA LYS A 29 8.09 -5.83 4.32
C LYS A 29 7.17 -4.62 4.18
N ALA A 30 6.95 -4.10 2.97
CA ALA A 30 6.10 -2.93 2.74
C ALA A 30 4.75 -3.02 3.48
N ILE A 31 4.01 -4.12 3.34
CA ILE A 31 2.70 -4.27 3.98
C ILE A 31 2.77 -4.19 5.51
N TYR A 32 3.77 -4.83 6.12
CA TYR A 32 3.99 -4.78 7.57
C TYR A 32 4.42 -3.38 8.02
N MET A 33 5.23 -2.68 7.22
CA MET A 33 5.62 -1.30 7.48
C MET A 33 4.42 -0.36 7.41
N TYR A 34 3.56 -0.48 6.41
CA TYR A 34 2.31 0.28 6.34
C TYR A 34 1.39 -0.02 7.52
N ALA A 35 1.21 -1.29 7.88
CA ALA A 35 0.40 -1.68 9.03
C ALA A 35 0.94 -1.07 10.33
N LEU A 36 2.26 -1.11 10.53
CA LEU A 36 2.91 -0.49 11.69
C LEU A 36 2.73 1.03 11.71
N ILE A 37 2.93 1.71 10.58
CA ILE A 37 2.75 3.17 10.50
C ILE A 37 1.30 3.55 10.81
N LEU A 38 0.32 2.87 10.21
CA LEU A 38 -1.10 3.12 10.48
C LEU A 38 -1.46 2.83 11.95
N LEU A 39 -0.87 1.80 12.56
CA LEU A 39 -1.05 1.49 13.98
C LEU A 39 -0.47 2.59 14.88
N LEU A 40 0.72 3.11 14.57
CA LEU A 40 1.31 4.22 15.32
C LEU A 40 0.44 5.49 15.19
N ILE A 41 -0.04 5.79 13.99
CA ILE A 41 -0.98 6.89 13.76
C ILE A 41 -2.28 6.66 14.54
N TRP A 42 -2.78 5.43 14.62
CA TRP A 42 -3.96 5.09 15.39
C TRP A 42 -3.78 5.32 16.90
N ILE A 43 -2.64 4.92 17.46
CA ILE A 43 -2.35 5.02 18.90
C ILE A 43 -2.11 6.48 19.31
N PHE A 44 -1.28 7.19 18.56
CA PHE A 44 -0.80 8.54 18.91
C PHE A 44 -1.62 9.67 18.27
N GLY A 45 -2.42 9.36 17.26
CA GLY A 45 -3.22 10.33 16.54
C GLY A 45 -4.50 10.74 17.28
N ASN A 46 -4.94 11.96 16.98
CA ASN A 46 -6.25 12.46 17.39
C ASN A 46 -7.40 11.75 16.63
N ARG A 47 -8.63 12.11 16.96
CA ARG A 47 -9.84 11.53 16.34
C ARG A 47 -9.82 11.59 14.80
N SER A 48 -9.42 12.73 14.23
CA SER A 48 -9.32 12.91 12.78
C SER A 48 -8.35 11.92 12.14
N TYR A 49 -7.17 11.72 12.75
CA TYR A 49 -6.19 10.75 12.25
C TYR A 49 -6.72 9.32 12.26
N LYS A 50 -7.44 8.92 13.32
CA LYS A 50 -8.02 7.58 13.43
C LYS A 50 -9.08 7.30 12.36
N ILE A 51 -9.91 8.29 12.04
CA ILE A 51 -10.88 8.20 10.94
C ILE A 51 -10.15 8.02 9.61
N SER A 52 -9.12 8.83 9.36
CA SER A 52 -8.28 8.72 8.16
C SER A 52 -7.58 7.37 8.04
N VAL A 53 -7.17 6.75 9.16
CA VAL A 53 -6.60 5.39 9.18
C VAL A 53 -7.64 4.35 8.72
N LEU A 54 -8.88 4.40 9.24
CA LEU A 54 -9.94 3.48 8.80
C LEU A 54 -10.23 3.65 7.31
N GLN A 55 -10.35 4.90 6.86
CA GLN A 55 -10.61 5.20 5.46
C GLN A 55 -9.48 4.72 4.55
N ALA A 56 -8.22 4.95 4.94
CA ALA A 56 -7.06 4.50 4.18
C ALA A 56 -7.00 2.96 4.12
N GLY A 57 -7.26 2.27 5.23
CA GLY A 57 -7.31 0.80 5.27
C GLY A 57 -8.40 0.22 4.37
N VAL A 58 -9.62 0.77 4.42
CA VAL A 58 -10.72 0.36 3.53
C VAL A 58 -10.37 0.63 2.07
N THR A 59 -9.75 1.78 1.76
CA THR A 59 -9.33 2.11 0.39
C THR A 59 -8.26 1.13 -0.12
N GLY A 60 -7.30 0.73 0.73
CA GLY A 60 -6.32 -0.31 0.41
C GLY A 60 -6.98 -1.64 0.03
N ILE A 61 -7.96 -2.08 0.81
CA ILE A 61 -8.73 -3.31 0.52
C ILE A 61 -9.48 -3.18 -0.81
N LEU A 62 -10.13 -2.04 -1.06
CA LEU A 62 -10.83 -1.78 -2.32
C LEU A 62 -9.87 -1.75 -3.52
N GLY A 63 -8.65 -1.23 -3.34
CA GLY A 63 -7.59 -1.26 -4.36
C GLY A 63 -7.16 -2.68 -4.72
N LEU A 64 -6.95 -3.54 -3.72
CA LEU A 64 -6.63 -4.95 -3.94
C LEU A 64 -7.80 -5.72 -4.59
N ALA A 65 -9.04 -5.44 -4.19
CA ALA A 65 -10.20 -6.00 -4.83
C ALA A 65 -10.30 -5.56 -6.31
N ALA A 66 -9.99 -4.30 -6.62
CA ALA A 66 -9.94 -3.81 -7.99
C ALA A 66 -8.85 -4.50 -8.82
N ASN A 67 -7.65 -4.69 -8.26
CA ASN A 67 -6.59 -5.47 -8.92
C ASN A 67 -7.02 -6.91 -9.21
N TYR A 68 -7.65 -7.58 -8.24
CA TYR A 68 -8.18 -8.92 -8.44
C TYR A 68 -9.19 -8.97 -9.59
N LEU A 69 -10.13 -8.03 -9.65
CA LEU A 69 -11.09 -7.97 -10.76
C LEU A 69 -10.42 -7.68 -12.10
N LEU A 70 -9.40 -6.81 -12.11
CA LEU A 70 -8.64 -6.51 -13.33
C LEU A 70 -7.84 -7.72 -13.81
N SER A 71 -7.26 -8.52 -12.92
CA SER A 71 -6.48 -9.70 -13.30
C SER A 71 -7.35 -10.82 -13.90
N LEU A 72 -8.65 -10.85 -13.59
CA LEU A 72 -9.62 -11.73 -14.26
C LEU A 72 -9.89 -11.32 -15.72
N VAL A 73 -9.71 -10.04 -16.06
CA VAL A 73 -9.99 -9.50 -17.40
C VAL A 73 -8.72 -9.40 -18.23
N TYR A 74 -7.60 -9.01 -17.61
CA TYR A 74 -6.30 -8.84 -18.24
C TYR A 74 -5.22 -9.52 -17.42
N TYR A 75 -4.77 -10.68 -17.90
CA TYR A 75 -3.68 -11.43 -17.31
C TYR A 75 -2.38 -11.13 -18.05
N GLU A 76 -1.43 -10.49 -17.36
CA GLU A 76 -0.05 -10.29 -17.84
C GLU A 76 0.88 -11.20 -17.04
N PRO A 77 1.63 -12.12 -17.69
CA PRO A 77 2.62 -12.94 -17.00
C PRO A 77 3.79 -12.06 -16.52
N ARG A 78 4.43 -12.44 -15.41
CA ARG A 78 5.55 -11.68 -14.83
C ARG A 78 6.82 -11.74 -15.70
N PRO A 79 7.74 -10.77 -15.57
CA PRO A 79 9.00 -10.77 -16.34
C PRO A 79 9.78 -12.06 -16.26
N PHE A 80 9.89 -12.67 -15.08
CA PHE A 80 10.62 -13.91 -14.85
C PHE A 80 9.92 -15.17 -15.37
N VAL A 81 8.64 -15.07 -15.76
CA VAL A 81 7.89 -16.19 -16.33
C VAL A 81 8.16 -16.29 -17.84
N THR A 82 8.23 -15.15 -18.53
CA THR A 82 8.39 -15.10 -19.99
C THR A 82 9.81 -14.83 -20.46
N HIS A 83 10.71 -14.40 -19.58
CA HIS A 83 12.09 -14.07 -19.90
C HIS A 83 13.08 -14.64 -18.88
N HIS A 84 14.34 -14.75 -19.28
CA HIS A 84 15.43 -15.07 -18.37
C HIS A 84 15.76 -13.83 -17.55
N VAL A 85 15.32 -13.83 -16.28
CA VAL A 85 15.49 -12.75 -15.32
C VAL A 85 16.11 -13.33 -14.06
N ASP A 86 17.24 -12.78 -13.64
CA ASP A 86 17.91 -13.15 -12.39
C ASP A 86 17.22 -12.44 -11.22
N VAL A 87 16.08 -12.97 -10.80
CA VAL A 87 15.28 -12.41 -9.71
C VAL A 87 16.07 -12.40 -8.39
N LEU A 88 15.97 -11.29 -7.65
CA LEU A 88 16.67 -11.14 -6.37
C LEU A 88 16.01 -11.94 -5.25
N ILE A 89 14.73 -12.29 -5.41
CA ILE A 89 13.95 -13.07 -4.46
C ILE A 89 12.86 -13.83 -5.21
N HIS A 90 12.47 -14.99 -4.69
CA HIS A 90 11.44 -15.83 -5.31
C HIS A 90 10.04 -15.22 -5.16
N HIS A 91 9.21 -15.38 -6.20
CA HIS A 91 7.80 -14.99 -6.20
C HIS A 91 6.95 -16.00 -6.98
N ALA A 92 5.68 -16.11 -6.61
CA ALA A 92 4.72 -16.93 -7.34
C ALA A 92 4.48 -16.40 -8.78
N ALA A 93 4.24 -17.32 -9.71
CA ALA A 93 3.91 -17.05 -11.11
C ALA A 93 2.41 -16.70 -11.31
N ASP A 94 1.93 -15.73 -10.53
CA ASP A 94 0.58 -15.16 -10.65
C ASP A 94 0.56 -13.94 -11.59
N ALA A 95 -0.60 -13.28 -11.70
CA ALA A 95 -0.76 -12.10 -12.56
C ALA A 95 0.21 -10.98 -12.16
N SER A 96 0.87 -10.37 -13.15
CA SER A 96 1.78 -9.24 -12.97
C SER A 96 1.04 -7.90 -12.91
N PHE A 97 0.00 -7.72 -13.72
CA PHE A 97 -0.71 -6.45 -13.83
C PHE A 97 -2.05 -6.45 -13.08
N PRO A 98 -2.35 -5.39 -12.31
CA PRO A 98 -1.41 -4.43 -11.70
C PRO A 98 -0.64 -5.05 -10.52
N SER A 99 0.33 -4.33 -9.96
CA SER A 99 1.06 -4.76 -8.77
C SER A 99 0.23 -4.56 -7.49
N ASP A 100 -0.12 -5.64 -6.79
CA ASP A 100 -0.86 -5.58 -5.51
C ASP A 100 -0.14 -4.78 -4.42
N HIS A 101 1.18 -4.99 -4.29
CA HIS A 101 1.98 -4.28 -3.28
C HIS A 101 1.95 -2.78 -3.55
N THR A 102 2.05 -2.38 -4.82
CA THR A 102 2.05 -0.98 -5.24
C THR A 102 0.65 -0.37 -5.12
N THR A 103 -0.39 -1.04 -5.62
CA THR A 103 -1.77 -0.57 -5.54
C THR A 103 -2.19 -0.40 -4.09
N GLY A 104 -1.98 -1.40 -3.24
CA GLY A 104 -2.36 -1.34 -1.83
C GLY A 104 -1.64 -0.20 -1.09
N ALA A 105 -0.31 -0.10 -1.26
CA ALA A 105 0.50 0.95 -0.65
C ALA A 105 0.05 2.36 -1.10
N LEU A 106 -0.14 2.58 -2.40
CA LEU A 106 -0.56 3.88 -2.92
C LEU A 106 -2.01 4.20 -2.60
N ALA A 107 -2.92 3.23 -2.59
CA ALA A 107 -4.32 3.45 -2.24
C ALA A 107 -4.45 3.91 -0.78
N ILE A 108 -3.73 3.27 0.15
CA ILE A 108 -3.63 3.71 1.54
C ILE A 108 -3.04 5.13 1.60
N SER A 109 -1.94 5.36 0.88
CA SER A 109 -1.20 6.62 0.93
C SER A 109 -2.00 7.81 0.41
N ILE A 110 -2.63 7.67 -0.76
CA ILE A 110 -3.40 8.71 -1.43
C ILE A 110 -4.67 9.01 -0.61
N ALA A 111 -5.40 7.99 -0.16
CA ALA A 111 -6.57 8.17 0.70
C ALA A 111 -6.22 8.95 1.97
N PHE A 112 -5.08 8.63 2.60
CA PHE A 112 -4.60 9.35 3.78
C PHE A 112 -4.15 10.78 3.46
N TRP A 113 -3.47 10.98 2.31
CA TRP A 113 -2.98 12.27 1.84
C TRP A 113 -4.07 13.31 1.61
N LEU A 114 -5.26 12.88 1.16
CA LEU A 114 -6.40 13.76 0.92
C LEU A 114 -6.86 14.51 2.18
N TYR A 115 -6.58 13.98 3.38
CA TYR A 115 -6.88 14.64 4.66
C TYR A 115 -5.63 15.14 5.39
N HIS A 116 -4.50 14.43 5.26
CA HIS A 116 -3.26 14.73 5.99
C HIS A 116 -2.05 14.79 5.06
N ARG A 117 -1.95 15.89 4.29
CA ARG A 117 -0.97 16.04 3.20
C ARG A 117 0.49 15.75 3.59
N LYS A 118 0.97 16.23 4.75
CA LYS A 118 2.38 16.04 5.14
C LYS A 118 2.75 14.56 5.30
N ILE A 119 2.00 13.83 6.13
CA ILE A 119 2.24 12.39 6.36
C ILE A 119 1.90 11.59 5.11
N GLY A 120 0.79 11.93 4.44
CA GLY A 120 0.39 11.28 3.19
C GLY A 120 1.44 11.40 2.09
N SER A 121 2.17 12.52 1.98
CA SER A 121 3.24 12.67 0.98
C SER A 121 4.40 11.73 1.27
N CYS A 122 4.77 11.55 2.55
CA CYS A 122 5.78 10.57 2.95
C CYS A 122 5.33 9.13 2.63
N LEU A 123 4.06 8.82 2.88
CA LEU A 123 3.48 7.52 2.52
C LEU A 123 3.50 7.31 1.00
N ILE A 124 3.08 8.31 0.20
CA ILE A 124 3.14 8.22 -1.28
C ILE A 124 4.56 7.96 -1.74
N ALA A 125 5.56 8.69 -1.22
CA ALA A 125 6.96 8.46 -1.55
C ALA A 125 7.38 7.02 -1.24
N PHE A 126 6.97 6.47 -0.08
CA PHE A 126 7.23 5.08 0.28
C PHE A 126 6.48 4.08 -0.61
N GLY A 127 5.25 4.38 -1.03
CA GLY A 127 4.48 3.55 -1.96
C GLY A 127 5.06 3.53 -3.38
N LEU A 128 5.57 4.66 -3.85
CA LEU A 128 6.32 4.74 -5.11
C LEU A 128 7.64 3.98 -5.02
N LEU A 129 8.35 4.10 -3.90
CA LEU A 129 9.56 3.31 -3.64
C LEU A 129 9.26 1.81 -3.60
N THR A 130 8.11 1.41 -3.03
CA THR A 130 7.63 0.03 -3.07
C THR A 130 7.38 -0.42 -4.52
N GLY A 131 6.73 0.39 -5.36
CA GLY A 131 6.58 0.06 -6.78
C GLY A 131 7.91 -0.08 -7.51
N PHE A 132 8.84 0.84 -7.25
CA PHE A 132 10.18 0.79 -7.83
C PHE A 132 10.95 -0.46 -7.39
N SER A 133 10.92 -0.82 -6.10
CA SER A 133 11.60 -2.01 -5.59
C SER A 133 11.09 -3.29 -6.22
N ARG A 134 9.80 -3.34 -6.60
CA ARG A 134 9.19 -4.50 -7.29
C ARG A 134 9.71 -4.69 -8.72
N ILE A 135 10.05 -3.60 -9.41
CA ILE A 135 10.75 -3.65 -10.71
C ILE A 135 12.20 -4.08 -10.48
N TRP A 136 12.86 -3.49 -9.48
CA TRP A 136 14.26 -3.76 -9.14
C TRP A 136 14.52 -5.24 -8.88
N VAL A 137 13.70 -5.90 -8.06
CA VAL A 137 13.86 -7.32 -7.71
C VAL A 137 13.46 -8.29 -8.83
N GLY A 138 12.90 -7.78 -9.94
CA GLY A 138 12.53 -8.59 -11.11
C GLY A 138 11.07 -9.05 -11.15
N HIS A 139 10.20 -8.57 -10.26
CA HIS A 139 8.83 -9.11 -10.14
C HIS A 139 7.80 -8.48 -11.07
N HIS A 140 7.98 -7.21 -11.44
CA HIS A 140 6.98 -6.42 -12.15
C HIS A 140 7.61 -5.57 -13.24
N TYR A 141 6.82 -5.30 -14.28
CA TYR A 141 7.17 -4.32 -15.28
C TYR A 141 6.84 -2.89 -14.83
N PRO A 142 7.47 -1.86 -15.43
CA PRO A 142 7.10 -0.46 -15.18
C PRO A 142 5.63 -0.13 -15.45
N VAL A 143 5.01 -0.75 -16.47
CA VAL A 143 3.57 -0.54 -16.75
C VAL A 143 2.69 -1.08 -15.62
N ASP A 144 3.07 -2.15 -14.93
CA ASP A 144 2.32 -2.66 -13.76
C ASP A 144 2.25 -1.61 -12.65
N VAL A 145 3.36 -0.91 -12.42
CA VAL A 145 3.45 0.18 -11.42
C VAL A 145 2.64 1.39 -11.85
N LEU A 146 2.67 1.76 -13.13
CA LEU A 146 1.84 2.84 -13.67
C LEU A 146 0.34 2.51 -13.58
N GLY A 147 -0.05 1.28 -13.92
CA GLY A 147 -1.42 0.79 -13.75
C GLY A 147 -1.85 0.84 -12.28
N SER A 148 -0.96 0.47 -11.37
CA SER A 148 -1.22 0.53 -9.93
C SER A 148 -1.46 1.95 -9.43
N ILE A 149 -0.72 2.94 -9.96
CA ILE A 149 -0.95 4.37 -9.66
C ILE A 149 -2.35 4.79 -10.09
N LEU A 150 -2.77 4.42 -11.31
CA LEU A 150 -4.09 4.76 -11.85
C LEU A 150 -5.21 4.12 -11.03
N VAL A 151 -5.09 2.83 -10.70
CA VAL A 151 -6.06 2.12 -9.86
C VAL A 151 -6.13 2.76 -8.48
N ALA A 152 -4.99 2.92 -7.80
CA ALA A 152 -4.94 3.53 -6.48
C ALA A 152 -5.55 4.93 -6.44
N LEU A 153 -5.26 5.77 -7.44
CA LEU A 153 -5.83 7.09 -7.57
C LEU A 153 -7.35 7.04 -7.75
N PHE A 154 -7.83 6.20 -8.68
CA PHE A 154 -9.25 6.04 -8.95
C PHE A 154 -10.00 5.61 -7.69
N VAL A 155 -9.56 4.53 -7.03
CA VAL A 155 -10.24 4.01 -5.84
C VAL A 155 -10.22 5.02 -4.69
N SER A 156 -9.11 5.74 -4.51
CA SER A 156 -9.00 6.78 -3.48
C SER A 156 -9.93 7.97 -3.74
N LEU A 157 -10.06 8.41 -4.99
CA LEU A 157 -10.97 9.49 -5.36
C LEU A 157 -12.43 9.08 -5.22
N VAL A 158 -12.78 7.84 -5.58
CA VAL A 158 -14.12 7.28 -5.35
C VAL A 158 -14.42 7.25 -3.85
N MET A 159 -13.52 6.70 -3.03
CA MET A 159 -13.69 6.67 -1.57
C MET A 159 -13.85 8.08 -0.99
N PHE A 160 -13.05 9.04 -1.46
CA PHE A 160 -13.15 10.44 -1.04
C PHE A 160 -14.49 11.07 -1.42
N ARG A 161 -14.96 10.85 -2.66
CA ARG A 161 -16.23 11.36 -3.18
C ARG A 161 -17.44 10.83 -2.42
N PHE A 162 -17.37 9.60 -1.91
CA PHE A 162 -18.42 8.97 -1.13
C PHE A 162 -18.13 8.96 0.39
N SER A 163 -17.10 9.68 0.83
CA SER A 163 -16.65 9.66 2.23
C SER A 163 -17.75 10.10 3.20
N THR A 164 -18.62 11.04 2.81
CA THR A 164 -19.75 11.51 3.63
C THR A 164 -20.75 10.40 3.98
N TYR A 165 -20.89 9.36 3.16
CA TYR A 165 -21.78 8.23 3.44
C TYR A 165 -21.14 7.21 4.38
N VAL A 166 -19.81 7.09 4.35
CA VAL A 166 -19.07 6.11 5.17
C VAL A 166 -18.61 6.73 6.50
N GLN A 167 -18.45 8.05 6.56
CA GLN A 167 -17.98 8.77 7.73
C GLN A 167 -18.84 8.52 8.99
N PRO A 168 -20.19 8.49 8.95
CA PRO A 168 -21.00 8.18 10.13
C PRO A 168 -20.67 6.82 10.75
N LEU A 169 -20.36 5.82 9.91
CA LEU A 169 -19.94 4.50 10.38
C LEU A 169 -18.58 4.57 11.07
N PHE A 170 -17.59 5.23 10.46
CA PHE A 170 -16.27 5.42 11.07
C PHE A 170 -16.35 6.19 12.39
N GLU A 171 -17.14 7.26 12.45
CA GLU A 171 -17.36 8.03 13.67
C GLU A 171 -17.97 7.17 14.79
N ARG A 172 -18.89 6.26 14.45
CA ARG A 172 -19.49 5.30 15.40
C ARG A 172 -18.48 4.28 15.89
N ILE A 173 -17.61 3.77 15.02
CA ILE A 173 -16.51 2.87 15.40
C ILE A 173 -15.57 3.59 16.38
N ILE A 174 -15.17 4.81 16.06
CA ILE A 174 -14.25 5.58 16.92
C ILE A 174 -14.91 5.95 18.26
N SER A 175 -16.18 6.33 18.28
CA SER A 175 -16.88 6.64 19.53
C SER A 175 -17.04 5.43 20.44
N LEU A 176 -17.29 4.24 19.88
CA LEU A 176 -17.30 2.98 20.61
C LEU A 176 -15.91 2.67 21.19
N TYR A 177 -14.88 2.74 20.36
CA TYR A 177 -13.48 2.55 20.78
C TYR A 177 -13.10 3.49 21.93
N GLU A 178 -13.38 4.78 21.82
CA GLU A 178 -13.08 5.77 22.87
C GLU A 178 -13.91 5.53 24.15
N SER A 179 -15.16 5.09 24.01
CA SER A 179 -16.00 4.73 25.16
C SER A 179 -15.40 3.55 25.94
N ILE A 180 -14.99 2.50 25.23
CA ILE A 180 -14.34 1.31 25.81
C ILE A 180 -13.01 1.72 26.46
N LEU A 181 -12.17 2.48 25.76
CA LEU A 181 -10.87 2.91 26.27
C LEU A 181 -11.00 3.76 27.54
N ARG A 182 -12.00 4.66 27.60
CA ARG A 182 -12.29 5.45 28.81
C ARG A 182 -12.72 4.57 29.99
N LYS A 183 -13.57 3.56 29.74
CA LYS A 183 -13.98 2.60 30.79
C LYS A 183 -12.78 1.81 31.32
N LEU A 184 -11.93 1.31 30.44
CA LEU A 184 -10.71 0.57 30.81
C LEU A 184 -9.74 1.43 31.61
N ARG A 185 -9.48 2.67 31.19
CA ARG A 185 -8.63 3.60 31.95
C ARG A 185 -9.16 3.87 33.36
N LYS A 186 -10.47 4.07 33.50
CA LYS A 186 -11.13 4.25 34.81
C LYS A 186 -11.06 3.00 35.68
N ALA A 187 -11.11 1.80 35.10
CA ALA A 187 -10.99 0.56 35.84
C ALA A 187 -9.56 0.39 36.37
N VAL A 188 -8.55 0.59 35.53
CA VAL A 188 -7.13 0.49 35.91
C VAL A 188 -6.75 1.53 36.96
N SER A 189 -7.24 2.76 36.84
CA SER A 189 -6.95 3.82 37.83
C SER A 189 -7.63 3.64 39.18
N ARG A 190 -8.52 2.64 39.34
CA ARG A 190 -9.17 2.30 40.63
C ARG A 190 -8.46 1.15 41.34
N THR A 191 -7.59 0.43 40.65
CA THR A 191 -6.86 -0.74 41.17
C THR A 191 -5.43 -0.42 41.60
N VAL A 192 -4.95 0.79 41.31
CA VAL A 192 -3.66 1.36 41.72
C VAL A 192 -3.94 2.48 42.71
#